data_AF-A0A521PKB3-F1
#
_entry.id   AF-A0A521PKB3-F1
#
_cell.length_a   1.000
_cell.length_b   1.000
_cell.length_c   1.000
_cell.angle_alpha   90.00
_cell.angle_beta   90.00
_cell.angle_gamma   90.00
#
_symmetry.space_group_name_H-M   'P 1'
#
loop_
_entity.id
_entity.type
_entity.pdbx_description
1 polymer ?
#
loop_
_entity_poly.entity_id
_entity_poly.type
_entity_poly.pdbx_seq_one_letter_code
_entity_poly.pdbx_strand_id
1 'polypeptide(L)'
;MRTLMLGLAATLALAASANATTYVGARTVGAATVDFTIVTDDTLGVLGEDNIVDWKVVVKNNGETATFGGPDSGDDSKVDIFGSAFTATTSGLYFDFSAPGVNYVAFVSDFRQSWCLQTNSCFDQNGPEEIAVAGAFVTNFDRAPRSGLQQLAGVPEPATWAMMLIGFAGVGGAMRSRRPVLAG
;
A
#
# COMPACT_ATOMS: atom_id res chain seq x y z
N MET A 1 23.15 28.92 54.11
CA MET A 1 23.17 29.13 52.65
C MET A 1 22.70 27.84 51.99
N ARG A 2 21.49 27.84 51.41
CA ARG A 2 20.84 26.68 50.79
C ARG A 2 21.05 26.78 49.28
N THR A 3 21.84 25.88 48.71
CA THR A 3 22.11 25.79 47.28
C THR A 3 20.95 25.06 46.60
N LEU A 4 20.09 25.79 45.89
CA LEU A 4 19.10 25.20 44.97
C LEU A 4 19.82 24.75 43.70
N MET A 5 19.83 23.45 43.41
CA MET A 5 20.16 22.94 42.08
C MET A 5 18.90 22.94 41.21
N LEU A 6 18.90 23.74 40.16
CA LEU A 6 17.93 23.67 39.06
C LEU A 6 18.28 22.46 38.18
N GLY A 7 17.39 21.47 38.15
CA GLY A 7 17.43 20.37 37.18
C GLY A 7 16.83 20.82 35.84
N LEU A 8 17.65 20.92 34.81
CA LEU A 8 17.22 21.18 33.43
C LEU A 8 16.76 19.86 32.80
N ALA A 9 15.44 19.64 32.70
CA ALA A 9 14.88 18.50 31.98
C ALA A 9 14.87 18.81 30.47
N ALA A 10 15.77 18.18 29.71
CA ALA A 10 15.78 18.25 28.26
C ALA A 10 14.69 17.32 27.69
N THR A 11 13.60 17.89 27.20
CA THR A 11 12.59 17.17 26.42
C THR A 11 13.12 16.94 25.00
N LEU A 12 13.61 15.74 24.70
CA LEU A 12 13.80 15.28 23.32
C LEU A 12 12.43 15.08 22.67
N ALA A 13 12.02 16.01 21.83
CA ALA A 13 10.92 15.79 20.89
C ALA A 13 11.42 14.92 19.74
N LEU A 14 11.11 13.62 19.78
CA LEU A 14 11.25 12.73 18.63
C LEU A 14 10.20 13.16 17.59
N ALA A 15 10.61 13.86 16.54
CA ALA A 15 9.78 14.06 15.36
C ALA A 15 9.53 12.68 14.75
N ALA A 16 8.28 12.21 14.80
CA ALA A 16 7.86 11.10 13.97
C ALA A 16 7.95 11.59 12.52
N SER A 17 8.81 10.97 11.71
CA SER A 17 8.73 11.14 10.26
C SER A 17 7.30 10.84 9.83
N ALA A 18 6.71 11.67 8.98
CA ALA A 18 5.55 11.25 8.19
C ALA A 18 5.98 9.96 7.50
N ASN A 19 5.41 8.83 7.92
CA ASN A 19 5.71 7.58 7.26
C ASN A 19 4.87 7.55 5.97
N ALA A 20 5.35 6.82 5.00
CA ALA A 20 4.56 6.46 3.85
C ALA A 20 4.24 4.97 4.02
N THR A 21 2.98 4.59 3.84
CA THR A 21 2.59 3.19 3.94
C THR A 21 2.71 2.56 2.56
N THR A 22 3.56 1.53 2.48
CA THR A 22 3.70 0.72 1.27
C THR A 22 2.79 -0.50 1.35
N TYR A 23 1.80 -0.55 0.48
CA TYR A 23 0.94 -1.70 0.26
C TYR A 23 1.49 -2.56 -0.87
N VAL A 24 1.65 -3.86 -0.63
CA VAL A 24 2.08 -4.82 -1.65
C VAL A 24 1.00 -5.89 -1.78
N GLY A 25 0.61 -6.18 -3.02
CA GLY A 25 -0.42 -7.16 -3.29
C GLY A 25 -0.31 -7.78 -4.66
N ALA A 26 -1.12 -8.81 -4.89
CA ALA A 26 -1.27 -9.45 -6.18
C ALA A 26 -2.72 -9.88 -6.38
N ARG A 27 -3.22 -9.81 -7.62
CA ARG A 27 -4.57 -10.22 -7.99
C ARG A 27 -4.57 -10.96 -9.32
N THR A 28 -5.49 -11.90 -9.46
CA THR A 28 -5.84 -12.53 -10.74
C THR A 28 -7.09 -11.86 -11.28
N VAL A 29 -7.06 -11.45 -12.55
CA VAL A 29 -8.15 -10.78 -13.25
C VAL A 29 -8.34 -11.52 -14.58
N GLY A 30 -9.41 -12.29 -14.72
CA GLY A 30 -9.57 -13.16 -15.89
C GLY A 30 -8.42 -14.16 -16.01
N ALA A 31 -7.76 -14.17 -17.18
CA ALA A 31 -6.54 -14.93 -17.42
C ALA A 31 -5.25 -14.15 -17.07
N ALA A 32 -5.37 -12.86 -16.77
CA ALA A 32 -4.26 -11.99 -16.41
C ALA A 32 -3.98 -11.99 -14.91
N THR A 33 -2.77 -11.57 -14.54
CA THR A 33 -2.38 -11.29 -13.15
C THR A 33 -1.80 -9.90 -13.03
N VAL A 34 -2.00 -9.25 -11.89
CA VAL A 34 -1.35 -8.01 -11.51
C VAL A 34 -0.60 -8.22 -10.20
N ASP A 35 0.68 -7.87 -10.18
CA ASP A 35 1.46 -7.67 -8.97
C ASP A 35 1.62 -6.16 -8.79
N PHE A 36 1.41 -5.62 -7.59
CA PHE A 36 1.47 -4.18 -7.39
C PHE A 36 2.11 -3.79 -6.06
N THR A 37 2.65 -2.58 -6.06
CA THR A 37 3.07 -1.81 -4.89
C THR A 37 2.39 -0.45 -4.99
N ILE A 38 1.74 0.00 -3.91
CA ILE A 38 1.12 1.33 -3.82
C ILE A 38 1.64 1.98 -2.55
N VAL A 39 2.17 3.19 -2.66
CA VAL A 39 2.70 3.96 -1.54
C VAL A 39 1.76 5.14 -1.29
N THR A 40 1.22 5.23 -0.08
CA THR A 40 0.35 6.34 0.32
C THR A 40 1.02 7.26 1.33
N ASP A 41 0.46 8.46 1.49
CA ASP A 41 0.87 9.49 2.45
C ASP A 41 0.41 9.24 3.90
N ASP A 42 0.10 8.00 4.26
CA ASP A 42 -0.53 7.57 5.52
C ASP A 42 -1.97 8.07 5.77
N THR A 43 -2.62 8.71 4.78
CA THR A 43 -4.03 9.06 4.90
C THR A 43 -4.89 7.80 5.10
N LEU A 44 -5.79 7.84 6.08
CA LEU A 44 -6.79 6.81 6.34
C LEU A 44 -8.18 7.31 5.95
N GLY A 45 -9.04 6.40 5.50
CA GLY A 45 -10.34 6.71 4.94
C GLY A 45 -10.31 6.70 3.42
N VAL A 46 -11.13 7.55 2.79
CA VAL A 46 -11.19 7.68 1.33
C VAL A 46 -9.90 8.31 0.82
N LEU A 47 -9.30 7.69 -0.20
CA LEU A 47 -8.09 8.18 -0.84
C LEU A 47 -8.42 8.93 -2.14
N GLY A 48 -7.76 10.06 -2.36
CA GLY A 48 -7.66 10.73 -3.66
C GLY A 48 -6.28 10.55 -4.30
N GLU A 49 -6.10 11.11 -5.50
CA GLU A 49 -4.83 11.07 -6.23
C GLU A 49 -3.67 11.64 -5.42
N ASP A 50 -3.88 12.77 -4.73
CA ASP A 50 -2.87 13.43 -3.90
C ASP A 50 -2.37 12.55 -2.73
N ASN A 51 -3.13 11.52 -2.33
CA ASN A 51 -2.74 10.60 -1.28
C ASN A 51 -1.84 9.46 -1.78
N ILE A 52 -1.69 9.31 -3.10
CA ILE A 52 -0.84 8.30 -3.72
C ILE A 52 0.50 8.92 -4.08
N VAL A 53 1.53 8.57 -3.31
CA VAL A 53 2.87 9.15 -3.43
C VAL A 53 3.70 8.43 -4.48
N ASP A 54 3.55 7.11 -4.58
CA ASP A 54 4.22 6.30 -5.59
C ASP A 54 3.46 4.99 -5.83
N TRP A 55 3.71 4.32 -6.96
CA TRP A 55 3.19 2.99 -7.23
C TRP A 55 4.04 2.25 -8.24
N LYS A 56 3.92 0.93 -8.25
CA LYS A 56 4.47 0.06 -9.29
C LYS A 56 3.49 -1.03 -9.58
N VAL A 57 3.12 -1.19 -10.83
CA VAL A 57 2.16 -2.19 -11.29
C VAL A 57 2.83 -3.06 -12.35
N VAL A 58 2.76 -4.37 -12.17
CA VAL A 58 3.26 -5.37 -13.10
C VAL A 58 2.09 -6.23 -13.52
N VAL A 59 1.65 -6.08 -14.77
CA VAL A 59 0.58 -6.90 -15.35
C VAL A 59 1.16 -7.97 -16.25
N LYS A 60 0.60 -9.18 -16.19
CA LYS A 60 1.03 -10.33 -16.99
C LYS A 60 -0.19 -11.00 -17.62
N ASN A 61 -0.08 -11.36 -18.89
CA ASN A 61 -1.13 -12.08 -19.60
C ASN A 61 -0.54 -12.86 -20.78
N ASN A 62 -0.87 -14.16 -20.92
CA ASN A 62 -0.47 -14.98 -22.07
C ASN A 62 1.04 -14.91 -22.44
N GLY A 63 1.91 -14.74 -21.46
CA GLY A 63 3.37 -14.63 -21.67
C GLY A 63 3.87 -13.20 -21.93
N GLU A 64 2.98 -12.22 -22.10
CA GLU A 64 3.30 -10.81 -22.12
C GLU A 64 3.41 -10.27 -20.69
N THR A 65 4.30 -9.29 -20.48
CA THR A 65 4.48 -8.61 -19.20
C THR A 65 4.67 -7.13 -19.47
N ALA A 66 3.96 -6.30 -18.73
CA ALA A 66 4.16 -4.86 -18.70
C ALA A 66 4.39 -4.40 -17.27
N THR A 67 5.26 -3.42 -17.10
CA THR A 67 5.53 -2.76 -15.83
C THR A 67 5.41 -1.27 -16.04
N PHE A 68 4.71 -0.61 -15.14
CA PHE A 68 4.55 0.82 -15.14
C PHE A 68 4.42 1.33 -13.71
N GLY A 69 4.92 2.52 -13.44
CA GLY A 69 5.07 3.07 -12.10
C GLY A 69 4.93 4.57 -12.02
N GLY A 70 4.77 5.04 -10.78
CA GLY A 70 4.66 6.43 -10.41
C GLY A 70 6.03 7.11 -10.28
N PRO A 71 6.07 8.30 -9.65
CA PRO A 71 7.22 9.20 -9.68
C PRO A 71 8.54 8.57 -9.23
N ASP A 72 8.52 7.74 -8.18
CA ASP A 72 9.73 7.11 -7.65
C ASP A 72 9.98 5.71 -8.24
N SER A 73 9.02 5.18 -8.98
CA SER A 73 9.01 3.83 -9.55
C SER A 73 9.15 3.78 -11.08
N GLY A 74 9.48 4.90 -11.73
CA GLY A 74 9.79 4.97 -13.17
C GLY A 74 9.21 6.18 -13.88
N ASP A 75 8.19 6.81 -13.31
CA ASP A 75 7.49 8.01 -13.80
C ASP A 75 6.96 7.85 -15.26
N ASP A 76 6.45 6.65 -15.57
CA ASP A 76 5.96 6.28 -16.91
C ASP A 76 4.46 5.99 -16.94
N SER A 77 3.74 6.29 -15.85
CA SER A 77 2.31 6.12 -15.74
C SER A 77 1.64 7.20 -14.90
N LYS A 78 0.32 7.16 -14.87
CA LYS A 78 -0.53 7.99 -14.02
C LYS A 78 -1.50 7.14 -13.22
N VAL A 79 -1.93 7.67 -12.08
CA VAL A 79 -3.08 7.18 -11.32
C VAL A 79 -4.23 8.17 -11.49
N ASP A 80 -5.43 7.66 -11.69
CA ASP A 80 -6.67 8.44 -11.76
C ASP A 80 -7.67 7.85 -10.78
N ILE A 81 -8.21 8.67 -9.86
CA ILE A 81 -9.06 8.22 -8.76
C ILE A 81 -10.32 9.07 -8.69
N PHE A 82 -11.47 8.41 -8.68
CA PHE A 82 -12.76 9.07 -8.55
C PHE A 82 -13.68 8.34 -7.58
N GLY A 83 -14.47 9.12 -6.85
CA GLY A 83 -15.48 8.63 -5.92
C GLY A 83 -14.92 8.34 -4.53
N SER A 84 -15.57 7.44 -3.80
CA SER A 84 -15.27 7.13 -2.39
C SER A 84 -15.03 5.64 -2.13
N ALA A 85 -14.98 4.81 -3.16
CA ALA A 85 -14.83 3.37 -3.00
C ALA A 85 -13.40 2.94 -2.62
N PHE A 86 -12.39 3.75 -2.94
CA PHE A 86 -10.99 3.43 -2.69
C PHE A 86 -10.57 3.98 -1.34
N THR A 87 -10.20 3.09 -0.42
CA THR A 87 -9.97 3.45 0.99
C THR A 87 -8.75 2.77 1.57
N ALA A 88 -8.03 3.50 2.44
CA ALA A 88 -7.02 2.94 3.33
C ALA A 88 -7.56 2.82 4.75
N THR A 89 -7.19 1.75 5.43
CA THR A 89 -7.42 1.56 6.86
C THR A 89 -6.14 1.10 7.53
N THR A 90 -6.16 1.00 8.86
CA THR A 90 -5.05 0.42 9.62
C THR A 90 -4.80 -1.06 9.30
N SER A 91 -5.75 -1.76 8.66
CA SER A 91 -5.62 -3.16 8.28
C SER A 91 -5.22 -3.38 6.83
N GLY A 92 -5.39 -2.37 5.95
CA GLY A 92 -5.03 -2.53 4.55
C GLY A 92 -5.59 -1.46 3.62
N LEU A 93 -5.42 -1.74 2.33
CA LEU A 93 -5.97 -0.99 1.22
C LEU A 93 -7.19 -1.74 0.67
N TYR A 94 -8.28 -1.04 0.40
CA TYR A 94 -9.57 -1.62 0.03
C TYR A 94 -10.20 -0.90 -1.16
N PHE A 95 -11.01 -1.63 -1.91
CA PHE A 95 -11.94 -1.08 -2.88
C PHE A 95 -13.34 -1.66 -2.68
N ASP A 96 -14.37 -0.82 -2.62
CA ASP A 96 -15.76 -1.24 -2.56
C ASP A 96 -16.41 -1.29 -3.95
N PHE A 97 -16.48 -2.49 -4.52
CA PHE A 97 -17.12 -2.72 -5.82
C PHE A 97 -18.65 -2.64 -5.77
N SER A 98 -19.24 -2.42 -4.60
CA SER A 98 -20.67 -2.19 -4.42
C SER A 98 -21.00 -0.78 -3.93
N ALA A 99 -20.01 0.13 -3.92
CA ALA A 99 -20.24 1.53 -3.61
C ALA A 99 -21.23 2.15 -4.60
N PRO A 100 -22.17 3.00 -4.14
CA PRO A 100 -23.11 3.66 -5.02
C PRO A 100 -22.40 4.71 -5.90
N GLY A 101 -22.97 4.96 -7.08
CA GLY A 101 -22.47 5.96 -8.01
C GLY A 101 -21.23 5.50 -8.80
N VAL A 102 -20.54 6.49 -9.38
CA VAL A 102 -19.32 6.26 -10.16
C VAL A 102 -18.14 6.27 -9.20
N ASN A 103 -17.41 5.16 -9.16
CA ASN A 103 -16.17 5.04 -8.41
C ASN A 103 -15.16 4.28 -9.25
N TYR A 104 -13.92 4.73 -9.28
CA TYR A 104 -12.83 3.97 -9.87
C TYR A 104 -11.46 4.38 -9.32
N VAL A 105 -10.50 3.48 -9.47
CA VAL A 105 -9.07 3.77 -9.41
C VAL A 105 -8.42 3.09 -10.60
N ALA A 106 -7.67 3.85 -11.38
CA ALA A 106 -7.02 3.38 -12.59
C ALA A 106 -5.54 3.73 -12.55
N PHE A 107 -4.69 2.71 -12.72
CA PHE A 107 -3.26 2.91 -13.00
C PHE A 107 -3.06 2.66 -14.49
N VAL A 108 -2.56 3.67 -15.20
CA VAL A 108 -2.54 3.69 -16.66
C VAL A 108 -1.19 4.19 -17.14
N SER A 109 -0.54 3.43 -18.03
CA SER A 109 0.66 3.89 -18.73
C SER A 109 0.28 4.82 -19.90
N ASP A 110 1.07 4.85 -20.98
CA ASP A 110 0.87 5.60 -22.22
C ASP A 110 -0.37 5.14 -23.05
N PHE A 111 -1.47 4.80 -22.37
CA PHE A 111 -2.74 4.27 -22.86
C PHE A 111 -2.68 2.88 -23.48
N ARG A 112 -1.57 2.14 -23.30
CA ARG A 112 -1.42 0.77 -23.81
C ARG A 112 -1.62 -0.29 -22.75
N GLN A 113 -1.33 0.03 -21.49
CA GLN A 113 -1.51 -0.90 -20.38
C GLN A 113 -2.25 -0.21 -19.25
N SER A 114 -3.07 -0.98 -18.54
CA SER A 114 -3.82 -0.47 -17.41
C SER A 114 -4.21 -1.57 -16.45
N TRP A 115 -4.36 -1.20 -15.19
CA TRP A 115 -5.12 -1.95 -14.21
C TRP A 115 -6.13 -1.02 -13.58
N CYS A 116 -7.40 -1.41 -13.60
CA CYS A 116 -8.49 -0.56 -13.17
C CYS A 116 -9.48 -1.33 -12.28
N LEU A 117 -9.93 -0.68 -11.21
CA LEU A 117 -10.97 -1.13 -10.30
C LEU A 117 -12.11 -0.13 -10.41
N GLN A 118 -13.36 -0.57 -10.60
CA GLN A 118 -14.50 0.31 -10.81
C GLN A 118 -15.81 -0.24 -10.27
N THR A 119 -16.75 0.68 -10.07
CA THR A 119 -18.18 0.37 -10.07
C THR A 119 -18.79 0.59 -11.46
N ASN A 120 -18.41 1.65 -12.19
CA ASN A 120 -18.92 1.94 -13.54
C ASN A 120 -18.22 3.08 -14.34
N SER A 121 -16.87 3.19 -14.41
CA SER A 121 -16.20 4.27 -15.19
C SER A 121 -14.69 4.08 -15.49
N CYS A 122 -14.19 2.86 -15.64
CA CYS A 122 -12.93 2.61 -16.35
C CYS A 122 -13.14 2.81 -17.86
N PHE A 123 -12.38 2.11 -18.70
CA PHE A 123 -12.33 2.36 -20.15
C PHE A 123 -13.61 1.97 -20.89
N ASP A 124 -14.25 0.85 -20.53
CA ASP A 124 -15.43 0.37 -21.26
C ASP A 124 -16.59 -0.11 -20.39
N GLN A 125 -16.57 0.18 -19.08
CA GLN A 125 -17.64 -0.09 -18.10
C GLN A 125 -18.04 -1.58 -17.98
N ASN A 126 -17.28 -2.49 -18.59
CA ASN A 126 -17.67 -3.90 -18.72
C ASN A 126 -17.02 -4.75 -17.64
N GLY A 127 -17.21 -4.40 -16.38
CA GLY A 127 -16.83 -5.25 -15.27
C GLY A 127 -16.09 -4.51 -14.17
N PRO A 128 -16.15 -5.01 -12.93
CA PRO A 128 -15.69 -4.25 -11.78
C PRO A 128 -14.15 -4.22 -11.65
N GLU A 129 -13.41 -5.14 -12.26
CA GLU A 129 -11.95 -5.11 -12.29
C GLU A 129 -11.43 -5.54 -13.66
N GLU A 130 -10.50 -4.75 -14.22
CA GLU A 130 -10.04 -4.84 -15.60
C GLU A 130 -8.51 -4.70 -15.71
N ILE A 131 -7.89 -5.49 -16.58
CA ILE A 131 -6.47 -5.38 -16.96
C ILE A 131 -6.33 -5.29 -18.48
N ALA A 132 -5.47 -4.40 -18.94
CA ALA A 132 -4.95 -4.38 -20.31
C ALA A 132 -3.41 -4.51 -20.28
N VAL A 133 -2.86 -5.41 -21.11
CA VAL A 133 -1.42 -5.70 -21.20
C VAL A 133 -0.89 -5.28 -22.58
N ALA A 134 0.40 -4.92 -22.64
CA ALA A 134 1.07 -4.33 -23.80
C ALA A 134 0.81 -5.09 -25.11
N GLY A 135 0.30 -4.40 -26.13
CA GLY A 135 0.04 -5.00 -27.45
C GLY A 135 -1.45 -5.24 -27.71
N ALA A 136 -2.27 -5.30 -26.65
CA ALA A 136 -3.69 -5.06 -26.76
C ALA A 136 -3.93 -3.58 -27.07
N PHE A 137 -4.54 -3.27 -28.22
CA PHE A 137 -5.34 -2.05 -28.29
C PHE A 137 -6.40 -2.12 -27.16
N VAL A 138 -6.88 -0.96 -26.69
CA VAL A 138 -7.80 -0.72 -25.54
C VAL A 138 -9.18 -1.40 -25.69
N THR A 139 -9.25 -2.52 -26.39
CA THR A 139 -10.43 -3.34 -26.67
C THR A 139 -10.30 -4.75 -26.08
N ASN A 140 -9.09 -5.20 -25.70
CA ASN A 140 -8.87 -6.52 -25.11
C ASN A 140 -8.56 -6.39 -23.61
N PHE A 141 -9.61 -6.46 -22.81
CA PHE A 141 -9.52 -6.45 -21.35
C PHE A 141 -9.72 -7.84 -20.80
N ASP A 142 -8.82 -8.23 -19.89
CA ASP A 142 -9.10 -9.30 -18.96
C ASP A 142 -9.90 -8.76 -17.78
N ARG A 143 -10.89 -9.54 -17.34
CA ARG A 143 -11.90 -9.09 -16.38
C ARG A 143 -12.12 -10.11 -15.30
N ALA A 144 -12.35 -9.63 -14.09
CA ALA A 144 -12.86 -10.46 -13.00
C ALA A 144 -14.15 -9.88 -12.42
N PRO A 145 -15.18 -10.71 -12.20
CA PRO A 145 -16.33 -10.28 -11.41
C PRO A 145 -15.90 -10.07 -9.96
N ARG A 146 -16.24 -8.91 -9.41
CA ARG A 146 -15.98 -8.49 -8.04
C ARG A 146 -17.22 -7.81 -7.48
N SER A 147 -17.40 -7.89 -6.18
CA SER A 147 -18.51 -7.26 -5.46
C SER A 147 -18.12 -7.02 -4.01
N GLY A 148 -18.82 -6.09 -3.37
CA GLY A 148 -18.61 -5.68 -1.99
C GLY A 148 -17.25 -5.02 -1.75
N LEU A 149 -16.98 -4.79 -0.47
CA LEU A 149 -15.70 -4.34 0.01
C LEU A 149 -14.67 -5.46 -0.10
N GLN A 150 -13.62 -5.24 -0.89
CA GLN A 150 -12.51 -6.18 -1.01
C GLN A 150 -11.20 -5.56 -0.58
N GLN A 151 -10.43 -6.33 0.16
CA GLN A 151 -9.05 -5.98 0.45
C GLN A 151 -8.21 -6.19 -0.80
N LEU A 152 -7.43 -5.18 -1.16
CA LEU A 152 -6.43 -5.25 -2.21
C LEU A 152 -5.10 -5.73 -1.65
N ALA A 153 -4.69 -5.15 -0.52
CA ALA A 153 -3.44 -5.47 0.17
C ALA A 153 -3.58 -5.28 1.68
N GLY A 154 -2.89 -6.09 2.46
CA GLY A 154 -2.70 -5.85 3.89
C GLY A 154 -1.63 -4.79 4.12
N VAL A 155 -1.71 -4.10 5.25
CA VAL A 155 -0.53 -3.37 5.76
C VAL A 155 0.53 -4.42 6.06
N PRO A 156 1.74 -4.35 5.48
CA PRO A 156 2.82 -5.25 5.85
C PRO A 156 2.98 -5.20 7.35
N GLU A 157 2.82 -6.34 8.04
CA GLU A 157 2.83 -6.35 9.50
C GLU A 157 4.07 -5.61 9.96
N PRO A 158 3.91 -4.49 10.69
CA PRO A 158 5.03 -3.62 10.92
C PRO A 158 6.10 -4.41 11.67
N ALA A 159 7.34 -3.94 11.56
CA ALA A 159 8.47 -4.45 12.33
C ALA A 159 8.19 -4.56 13.85
N THR A 160 7.03 -4.15 14.36
CA THR A 160 6.42 -4.50 15.65
C THR A 160 6.78 -5.91 16.14
N TRP A 161 6.70 -6.96 15.34
CA TRP A 161 7.11 -8.29 15.81
C TRP A 161 8.61 -8.37 16.06
N ALA A 162 9.41 -7.88 15.12
CA ALA A 162 10.86 -7.81 15.28
C ALA A 162 11.26 -6.93 16.47
N MET A 163 10.62 -5.77 16.65
CA MET A 163 10.87 -4.83 17.74
C MET A 163 10.41 -5.39 19.09
N MET A 164 9.31 -6.12 19.14
CA MET A 164 8.84 -6.84 20.32
C MET A 164 9.81 -7.96 20.69
N LEU A 165 10.25 -8.75 19.71
CA LEU A 165 11.26 -9.80 19.93
C LEU A 165 12.60 -9.21 20.37
N ILE A 166 13.06 -8.12 19.77
CA ILE A 166 14.27 -7.40 20.18
C ILE A 166 14.09 -6.83 21.58
N GLY A 167 12.93 -6.26 21.91
CA GLY A 167 12.61 -5.76 23.24
C GLY A 167 12.69 -6.86 24.29
N PHE A 168 12.06 -8.00 24.05
CA PHE A 168 12.12 -9.15 24.96
C PHE A 168 13.52 -9.76 25.06
N ALA A 169 14.23 -9.89 23.94
CA ALA A 169 15.60 -10.37 23.92
C ALA A 169 16.54 -9.44 24.71
N GLY A 170 16.35 -8.12 24.59
CA GLY A 170 17.08 -7.11 25.35
C GLY A 170 16.87 -7.23 26.85
N VAL A 171 15.60 -7.36 27.30
CA VAL A 171 15.27 -7.57 28.72
C VAL A 171 15.84 -8.90 29.24
N GLY A 172 15.65 -10.00 28.50
CA GLY A 172 16.18 -11.31 28.86
C GLY A 172 17.71 -11.34 28.96
N GLY A 173 18.40 -10.68 28.03
CA GLY A 173 19.85 -10.51 28.07
C GLY A 173 20.33 -9.76 29.30
N ALA A 174 19.65 -8.67 29.67
CA ALA A 174 19.97 -7.87 30.86
C ALA A 174 19.73 -8.63 32.17
N MET A 175 18.73 -9.51 32.23
CA MET A 175 18.51 -10.37 33.41
C MET A 175 19.58 -11.46 33.53
N ARG A 176 20.06 -12.01 32.41
CA ARG A 176 21.09 -13.06 32.40
C ARG A 176 22.47 -12.54 32.80
N SER A 177 22.82 -11.30 32.45
CA SER A 177 24.12 -10.70 32.78
C SER A 177 24.30 -10.40 34.27
N ARG A 178 23.23 -10.40 35.07
CA ARG A 178 23.26 -10.13 36.51
C ARG A 178 23.56 -11.36 37.39
N ARG A 179 23.90 -12.52 36.82
CA ARG A 179 24.30 -13.69 37.64
C ARG A 179 25.68 -13.41 38.27
N PRO A 180 25.78 -13.29 39.61
CA PRO A 180 27.07 -13.13 40.27
C PRO A 180 27.89 -14.39 40.06
N VAL A 181 29.14 -14.23 39.60
CA VAL A 181 30.12 -15.30 39.61
C VAL A 181 30.43 -15.59 41.09
N LEU A 182 29.94 -16.71 41.61
CA LEU A 182 30.36 -17.22 42.91
C LEU A 182 31.85 -17.57 42.79
N ALA A 183 32.71 -16.66 43.23
CA ALA A 183 34.12 -16.95 43.47
C ALA A 183 34.21 -17.87 44.70
N GLY A 184 34.76 -19.07 44.49
CA GLY A 184 35.05 -20.05 45.54
C GLY A 184 36.28 -19.71 46.35
#